data_AF-A0A699TUG7-F1
#
_entry.id   AF-A0A699TUG7-F1
#
_cell.length_a   1.000
_cell.length_b   1.000
_cell.length_c   1.000
_cell.angle_alpha   90.00
_cell.angle_beta   90.00
_cell.angle_gamma   90.00
#
_symmetry.space_group_name_H-M   'P 1'
#
loop_
_entity.id
_entity.type
_entity.pdbx_description
1 polymer ?
#
loop_
_entity_poly.entity_id
_entity_poly.type
_entity_poly.pdbx_seq_one_letter_code
_entity_poly.pdbx_strand_id
1 'polypeptide(L)'
;MFKAFNGLGVIAFSFGDAMLPEIQSTIREPVKKTMYKGIAAAYTIILLSYWQLAFLGYWAFGTGVQPFIVASLSTPKWTIVMANLFAVIQISGCFQ
;
A
#
# COMPACT_ATOMS: atom_id res chain seq x y z
N MET A 1 14.61 -17.29 6.38
CA MET A 1 14.19 -17.81 5.06
C MET A 1 12.67 -17.64 4.84
N PHE A 2 11.80 -18.26 5.66
CA PHE A 2 10.33 -18.12 5.51
C PHE A 2 9.79 -16.68 5.59
N LYS A 3 10.34 -15.82 6.47
CA LYS A 3 9.92 -14.41 6.57
C LYS A 3 10.22 -13.60 5.30
N ALA A 4 11.27 -13.94 4.55
CA ALA A 4 11.62 -13.26 3.31
C ALA A 4 10.64 -13.61 2.18
N PHE A 5 10.25 -14.88 2.06
CA PHE A 5 9.21 -15.31 1.10
C PHE A 5 7.84 -14.71 1.41
N ASN A 6 7.47 -14.60 2.70
CA ASN A 6 6.26 -13.90 3.10
C ASN A 6 6.31 -12.43 2.66
N GLY A 7 7.41 -11.72 2.92
CA GLY A 7 7.60 -10.34 2.46
C GLY A 7 7.49 -10.19 0.93
N LEU A 8 8.09 -11.10 0.17
CA LEU A 8 7.96 -11.12 -1.30
C LEU A 8 6.52 -11.34 -1.76
N GLY A 9 5.77 -12.20 -1.09
CA GLY A 9 4.34 -12.43 -1.36
C GLY A 9 3.49 -11.19 -1.10
N VAL A 10 3.75 -10.46 0.00
CA VAL A 10 3.06 -9.20 0.31
C VAL A 10 3.36 -8.15 -0.77
N ILE A 11 4.62 -8.01 -1.20
CA ILE A 11 4.98 -7.07 -2.27
C ILE A 11 4.28 -7.45 -3.59
N ALA A 12 4.28 -8.73 -3.96
CA ALA A 12 3.62 -9.21 -5.17
C ALA A 12 2.10 -8.92 -5.14
N PHE A 13 1.45 -9.11 -3.99
CA PHE A 13 0.04 -8.81 -3.82
C PHE A 13 -0.26 -7.30 -3.92
N SER A 14 0.57 -6.45 -3.32
CA SER A 14 0.38 -5.00 -3.36
C SER A 14 0.45 -4.38 -4.77
N PHE A 15 1.16 -5.02 -5.70
CA PHE A 15 1.26 -4.57 -7.10
C PHE A 15 0.39 -5.36 -8.08
N GLY A 16 -0.41 -6.31 -7.60
CA GLY A 16 -1.38 -7.03 -8.41
C GLY A 16 -2.57 -6.13 -8.77
N ASP A 17 -2.49 -5.46 -9.91
CA ASP A 17 -3.57 -4.58 -10.39
C ASP A 17 -4.35 -5.23 -11.54
N ALA A 18 -5.63 -5.53 -11.29
CA ALA A 18 -6.55 -6.09 -12.28
C ALA A 18 -7.29 -5.00 -13.09
N MET A 19 -7.19 -3.73 -12.69
CA MET A 19 -7.95 -2.61 -13.25
C MET A 19 -7.23 -1.91 -14.42
N LEU A 20 -5.97 -2.29 -14.70
CA LEU A 20 -5.18 -1.72 -15.81
C LEU A 20 -5.91 -1.75 -17.17
N PRO A 21 -6.59 -2.85 -17.58
CA PRO A 21 -7.35 -2.89 -18.83
C PRO A 21 -8.58 -1.97 -18.87
N GLU A 22 -9.18 -1.66 -17.72
CA GLU A 22 -10.35 -0.77 -17.61
C GLU A 22 -9.94 0.71 -17.67
N ILE A 23 -8.79 1.04 -17.06
CA ILE A 23 -8.18 2.37 -17.19
C ILE A 23 -7.81 2.63 -18.66
N GLN A 24 -7.30 1.61 -19.34
CA GLN A 24 -6.96 1.67 -20.77
C GLN A 24 -8.14 2.02 -21.66
N SER A 25 -9.32 1.45 -21.40
CA SER A 25 -10.51 1.67 -22.22
C SER A 25 -11.15 3.05 -22.03
N THR A 26 -10.83 3.75 -20.95
CA THR A 26 -11.42 5.05 -20.60
C THR A 26 -10.54 6.26 -21.01
N ILE A 27 -9.24 6.05 -21.25
CA ILE A 27 -8.30 7.14 -21.58
C ILE A 27 -8.47 7.61 -23.04
N ARG A 28 -8.44 8.94 -23.24
CA ARG A 28 -8.47 9.57 -24.57
C ARG A 28 -7.17 9.33 -25.34
N GLU A 29 -7.28 9.10 -26.65
CA GLU A 29 -6.12 8.91 -27.52
C GLU A 29 -5.13 10.09 -27.48
N PRO A 30 -3.80 9.84 -27.53
CA PRO A 30 -3.14 8.54 -27.70
C PRO A 30 -3.00 7.75 -26.37
N VAL A 31 -3.68 6.61 -26.29
CA VAL A 31 -3.82 5.81 -25.05
C VAL A 31 -2.47 5.36 -24.50
N LYS A 32 -1.60 4.78 -25.34
CA LYS A 32 -0.31 4.22 -24.90
C LYS A 32 0.59 5.24 -24.18
N LYS A 33 0.73 6.46 -24.72
CA LYS A 33 1.69 7.45 -24.19
C LYS A 33 1.19 8.07 -22.89
N THR A 34 -0.10 8.35 -22.80
CA THR A 34 -0.72 8.93 -21.60
C THR A 34 -0.78 7.89 -20.48
N MET A 35 -1.17 6.66 -20.81
CA MET A 35 -1.25 5.56 -19.86
C MET A 35 0.12 5.21 -19.26
N TYR A 36 1.19 5.10 -20.08
CA TYR A 36 2.53 4.81 -19.55
C TYR A 36 3.02 5.87 -18.56
N LYS A 37 2.74 7.14 -18.82
CA LYS A 37 3.10 8.24 -17.90
C LYS A 37 2.29 8.18 -16.61
N GLY A 38 0.99 7.92 -16.71
CA GLY A 38 0.10 7.78 -15.54
C GLY A 38 0.52 6.61 -14.65
N ILE A 39 0.75 5.44 -15.25
CA ILE A 39 1.24 4.25 -14.57
C ILE A 39 2.61 4.52 -13.95
N ALA A 40 3.58 5.03 -14.70
CA ALA A 40 4.91 5.32 -14.17
C ALA A 40 4.87 6.28 -12.98
N ALA A 41 4.05 7.34 -13.05
CA ALA A 41 3.87 8.26 -11.92
C ALA A 41 3.21 7.58 -10.72
N ALA A 42 2.14 6.82 -10.93
CA ALA A 42 1.43 6.12 -9.86
C ALA A 42 2.33 5.10 -9.15
N TYR A 43 3.02 4.24 -9.90
CA TYR A 43 3.95 3.25 -9.33
C TYR A 43 5.14 3.92 -8.63
N THR A 44 5.61 5.08 -9.11
CA THR A 44 6.66 5.85 -8.42
C THR A 44 6.18 6.34 -7.05
N ILE A 45 4.96 6.90 -6.97
CA ILE A 45 4.38 7.38 -5.71
C ILE A 45 4.16 6.21 -4.74
N ILE A 46 3.63 5.08 -5.23
CA ILE A 46 3.43 3.87 -4.42
C ILE A 46 4.76 3.38 -3.86
N LEU A 47 5.78 3.25 -4.71
CA LEU A 47 7.10 2.79 -4.29
C LEU A 47 7.73 3.72 -3.25
N LEU A 48 7.66 5.04 -3.45
CA LEU A 48 8.17 6.03 -2.49
C LEU A 48 7.46 5.93 -1.14
N SER A 49 6.13 5.81 -1.13
CA SER A 49 5.37 5.72 0.12
C SER A 49 5.65 4.44 0.90
N TYR A 50 5.72 3.29 0.23
CA TYR A 50 6.13 2.02 0.87
C TYR A 50 7.57 2.04 1.36
N TRP A 51 8.48 2.62 0.58
CA TRP A 51 9.88 2.75 0.97
C TRP A 51 10.01 3.60 2.24
N GLN A 52 9.41 4.78 2.27
CA GLN A 52 9.42 5.65 3.44
C GLN A 52 8.82 4.95 4.67
N LEU A 53 7.71 4.25 4.50
CA LEU A 53 7.05 3.52 5.59
C LEU A 53 7.93 2.37 6.13
N ALA A 54 8.60 1.62 5.25
CA ALA A 54 9.48 0.53 5.65
C ALA A 54 10.69 1.03 6.46
N PHE A 55 11.33 2.13 6.01
CA PHE A 55 12.45 2.73 6.73
C PHE A 55 12.03 3.28 8.10
N LEU A 56 10.93 4.03 8.16
CA LEU A 56 10.42 4.57 9.42
C LEU A 56 9.95 3.46 10.38
N GLY A 57 9.27 2.44 9.85
CA GLY A 57 8.81 1.29 10.65
C GLY A 57 9.98 0.50 11.25
N TYR A 58 11.02 0.24 10.46
CA TYR A 58 12.23 -0.42 10.96
C TYR A 58 12.98 0.46 11.97
N TRP A 59 13.06 1.78 11.73
CA TRP A 59 13.71 2.71 12.67
C TRP A 59 12.96 2.79 14.02
N ALA A 60 11.63 2.78 14.00
CA ALA A 60 10.80 2.94 15.20
C ALA A 60 10.64 1.65 16.01
N PHE A 61 10.51 0.49 15.36
CA PHE A 61 10.17 -0.79 16.02
C PHE A 61 11.26 -1.86 15.90
N GLY A 62 12.32 -1.62 15.12
CA GLY A 62 13.39 -2.57 14.89
C GLY A 62 12.91 -3.89 14.29
N THR A 63 13.49 -4.99 14.77
CA THR A 63 13.17 -6.35 14.31
C THR A 63 11.84 -6.91 14.86
N GLY A 64 11.19 -6.18 15.77
CA GLY A 64 9.90 -6.54 16.38
C GLY A 64 8.67 -6.01 15.64
N VAL A 65 8.83 -5.42 14.44
CA VAL A 65 7.70 -4.88 13.68
C VAL A 65 6.75 -6.01 13.26
N GLN A 66 5.47 -5.85 13.56
CA GLN A 66 4.41 -6.75 13.13
C GLN A 66 3.99 -6.40 11.70
N PRO A 67 3.41 -7.36 10.95
CA PRO A 67 2.89 -7.10 9.60
C PRO A 67 1.89 -5.93 9.56
N PHE A 68 1.10 -5.77 10.63
CA PHE A 68 0.27 -4.58 10.84
C PHE A 68 1.00 -3.60 11.75
N ILE A 69 1.43 -2.46 11.19
CA ILE A 69 2.20 -1.46 11.93
C ILE A 69 1.41 -0.85 13.11
N VAL A 70 0.08 -0.77 12.98
CA VAL A 70 -0.82 -0.30 14.05
C VAL A 70 -0.81 -1.25 15.24
N ALA A 71 -0.63 -2.56 15.01
CA ALA A 71 -0.53 -3.56 16.07
C ALA A 71 0.84 -3.52 16.80
N SER A 72 1.87 -2.98 16.15
CA SER A 72 3.17 -2.70 16.79
C SER A 72 3.15 -1.45 17.66
N LEU A 73 2.20 -0.55 17.47
CA LEU A 73 2.08 0.68 18.25
C LEU A 73 1.44 0.36 19.61
N SER A 74 2.15 0.59 20.71
CA SER A 74 1.64 0.32 22.07
C SER A 74 1.12 1.57 22.80
N THR A 75 1.62 2.75 22.43
CA THR A 75 1.24 4.05 23.01
C THR A 75 1.36 5.16 21.97
N PRO A 76 0.45 6.15 21.93
CA PRO A 76 -0.78 6.32 22.73
C PRO A 76 -1.98 5.54 22.16
N LYS A 77 -2.89 5.09 23.04
CA LYS A 77 -4.04 4.24 22.68
C LYS A 77 -5.03 4.91 21.71
N TRP A 78 -5.20 6.22 21.79
CA TRP A 78 -6.14 6.95 20.93
C TRP A 78 -5.78 6.86 19.45
N THR A 79 -4.49 6.91 19.10
CA THR A 79 -4.01 6.79 17.72
C THR A 79 -4.36 5.43 17.12
N ILE A 80 -4.26 4.36 17.91
CA ILE A 80 -4.62 2.99 17.49
C ILE A 80 -6.12 2.93 17.17
N VAL A 81 -6.96 3.50 18.04
CA VAL A 81 -8.42 3.51 17.85
C VAL A 81 -8.79 4.31 16.59
N MET A 82 -8.21 5.48 16.39
CA MET A 82 -8.46 6.28 15.18
C MET A 82 -8.01 5.56 13.90
N ALA A 83 -6.82 4.96 13.89
CA ALA A 83 -6.32 4.23 12.72
C ALA A 83 -7.25 3.06 12.35
N ASN A 84 -7.74 2.32 13.34
CA ASN A 84 -8.70 1.25 13.11
C ASN A 84 -10.06 1.78 12.61
N LEU A 85 -10.56 2.90 13.14
CA LEU A 85 -11.80 3.51 12.65
C LEU A 85 -11.70 3.93 11.18
N PHE A 86 -10.61 4.59 10.79
CA PHE A 86 -10.39 4.95 9.39
C PHE A 86 -10.29 3.72 8.49
N ALA A 87 -9.62 2.66 8.94
CA ALA A 87 -9.55 1.40 8.19
C ALA A 87 -10.95 0.79 7.99
N VAL A 88 -11.80 0.77 9.01
CA VAL A 88 -13.19 0.28 8.89
C VAL A 88 -13.99 1.10 7.89
N ILE A 89 -13.91 2.43 7.97
CA ILE A 89 -14.61 3.32 7.03
C ILE A 89 -14.13 3.05 5.60
N GLN A 90 -12.83 2.96 5.37
CA GLN A 90 -12.28 2.69 4.04
C GLN A 90 -12.73 1.32 3.50
N ILE A 91 -12.66 0.27 4.32
CA ILE A 91 -13.10 -1.07 3.93
C ILE A 91 -14.60 -1.08 3.62
N SER A 92 -15.43 -0.41 4.42
CA SER A 92 -16.87 -0.33 4.17
C SER A 92 -17.20 0.35 2.83
N GLY A 93 -16.42 1.36 2.43
CA GLY A 93 -16.57 2.01 1.13
C GLY A 93 -16.12 1.14 -0.05
N CYS A 94 -15.21 0.18 0.16
CA CYS A 94 -14.81 -0.79 -0.87
C CYS A 94 -15.79 -1.95 -1.05
N PHE A 95 -16.74 -2.16 -0.11
CA PHE A 95 -17.74 -3.24 -0.18
C PHE A 95 -18.99 -2.89 -1.00
N GLN A 96 -18.96 -1.81 -1.77
CA GLN A 96 -20.05 -1.36 -2.65
C GLN A 96 -19.69 -1.57 -4.11
#